data_AF-A0A848TTU2-F1
#
_entry.id   AF-A0A848TTU2-F1
#
_cell.length_a   1.000
_cell.length_b   1.000
_cell.length_c   1.000
_cell.angle_alpha   90.00
_cell.angle_beta   90.00
_cell.angle_gamma   90.00
#
_symmetry.space_group_name_H-M   'P 1'
#
loop_
_entity.id
_entity.type
_entity.pdbx_description
1 polymer ?
#
loop_
_entity_poly.entity_id
_entity_poly.type
_entity_poly.pdbx_seq_one_letter_code
_entity_poly.pdbx_strand_id
1 'polypeptide(L)'
;ATIEKSTGMHEFACMQLHNTLMGRGDIIKETTLEIFNTKDHAEWNEVPVVSLNHQEVPATTVDLWDSFDRSIGHHFNMSIDLNACTGCGACVIACSAENNVPVVGKQEVRRSRDMHWLRIDRYYSSEDTFEDDNVKKDEFNGLSGDKGSLGGFGELEDPATNPQVAFQPVMCQHCNHAPCETVCPVAATSHGRQGQNQMAYNRCVGTRYCANNCPYKVRRFNWFLYSDNNEFDYHMNNDLGKMVINPDVTVRSRGVIEKCSLCIQKTQKTILDAKRDGRAIKDGEFQTACSMACSNGAIVFGDVNDKSSEVAELKESDRMYHLLESVGTKPNVFYHVKVRNTNEA
;
A
#
# COMPACT_ATOMS: atom_id res chain seq x y z
N ALA A 1 -10.22 33.65 21.13
CA ALA A 1 -9.30 33.20 22.20
C ALA A 1 -7.94 33.87 21.96
N THR A 2 -7.26 34.34 23.00
CA THR A 2 -5.89 34.87 22.88
C THR A 2 -4.92 33.72 23.07
N ILE A 3 -3.92 33.57 22.18
CA ILE A 3 -2.94 32.49 22.21
C ILE A 3 -1.59 33.08 22.62
N GLU A 4 -0.94 32.50 23.64
CA GLU A 4 0.40 32.88 24.08
C GLU A 4 1.34 31.68 24.05
N LYS A 5 2.60 31.90 23.67
CA LYS A 5 3.61 30.84 23.57
C LYS A 5 4.06 30.40 24.98
N SER A 6 3.84 29.13 25.31
CA SER A 6 4.36 28.54 26.55
C SER A 6 5.86 28.24 26.46
N THR A 7 6.52 28.11 27.61
CA THR A 7 7.90 27.63 27.72
C THR A 7 7.95 26.10 27.63
N GLY A 8 9.00 25.55 26.98
CA GLY A 8 9.22 24.10 26.83
C GLY A 8 9.07 23.59 25.39
N MET A 9 9.48 22.33 25.16
CA MET A 9 9.37 21.62 23.89
C MET A 9 8.48 20.38 24.08
N HIS A 10 7.47 20.21 23.23
CA HIS A 10 6.62 19.02 23.24
C HIS A 10 7.11 17.99 22.22
N GLU A 11 7.07 16.73 22.63
CA GLU A 11 7.52 15.61 21.81
C GLU A 11 6.32 14.84 21.24
N PHE A 12 6.19 14.86 19.90
CA PHE A 12 5.11 14.21 19.17
C PHE A 12 5.55 12.83 18.67
N ALA A 13 4.64 11.86 18.74
CA ALA A 13 4.79 10.55 18.11
C ALA A 13 4.21 10.62 16.69
N CYS A 14 4.99 11.18 15.77
CA CYS A 14 4.57 11.35 14.38
C CYS A 14 4.84 10.06 13.58
N MET A 15 3.85 9.58 12.83
CA MET A 15 4.00 8.40 11.97
C MET A 15 4.47 8.76 10.57
N GLN A 16 3.93 9.82 9.98
CA GLN A 16 4.32 10.31 8.66
C GLN A 16 5.15 11.59 8.83
N LEU A 17 6.42 11.54 8.41
CA LEU A 17 7.34 12.66 8.58
C LEU A 17 7.34 13.63 7.39
N HIS A 18 7.30 13.08 6.17
CA HIS A 18 7.32 13.86 4.96
C HIS A 18 5.88 14.10 4.48
N ASN A 19 5.55 15.37 4.22
CA ASN A 19 4.18 15.83 4.01
C ASN A 19 3.80 15.99 2.53
N THR A 20 4.77 16.30 1.67
CA THR A 20 4.55 16.57 0.24
C THR A 20 4.88 15.37 -0.65
N LEU A 21 4.52 15.43 -1.94
CA LEU A 21 4.76 14.35 -2.91
C LEU A 21 6.08 14.50 -3.70
N MET A 22 6.73 15.67 -3.65
CA MET A 22 8.00 15.97 -4.33
C MET A 22 7.96 15.81 -5.87
N GLY A 23 6.83 16.10 -6.51
CA GLY A 23 6.68 15.94 -7.97
C GLY A 23 6.87 14.49 -8.46
N ARG A 24 6.44 13.51 -7.65
CA ARG A 24 6.46 12.08 -7.97
C ARG A 24 5.12 11.62 -8.54
N GLY A 25 4.85 12.01 -9.78
CA GLY A 25 3.63 11.63 -10.52
C GLY A 25 3.45 10.12 -10.74
N ASP A 26 4.50 9.31 -10.54
CA ASP A 26 4.45 7.85 -10.63
C ASP A 26 3.82 7.16 -9.41
N ILE A 27 3.60 7.90 -8.31
CA ILE A 27 2.96 7.40 -7.09
C ILE A 27 1.44 7.64 -7.15
N ILE A 28 1.04 8.90 -7.34
CA ILE A 28 -0.36 9.30 -7.52
C ILE A 28 -0.49 9.94 -8.88
N LYS A 29 -1.14 9.22 -9.80
CA LYS A 29 -1.56 9.76 -11.08
C LYS A 29 -2.90 10.47 -10.90
N GLU A 30 -2.95 11.74 -11.25
CA GLU A 30 -4.18 12.54 -11.25
C GLU A 30 -4.45 13.10 -12.65
N THR A 31 -5.72 13.27 -12.98
CA THR A 31 -6.16 13.97 -14.20
C THR A 31 -7.46 14.72 -13.95
N THR A 32 -7.82 15.64 -14.84
CA THR A 32 -9.09 16.35 -14.79
C THR A 32 -10.18 15.58 -15.52
N LEU A 33 -11.44 15.83 -15.15
CA LEU A 33 -12.59 15.21 -15.80
C LEU A 33 -12.67 15.56 -17.31
N GLU A 34 -12.26 16.77 -17.69
CA GLU A 34 -12.22 17.18 -19.09
C GLU A 34 -11.20 16.34 -19.90
N ILE A 35 -9.97 16.20 -19.38
CA ILE A 35 -8.93 15.40 -20.02
C ILE A 35 -9.36 13.94 -20.09
N PHE A 36 -9.89 13.39 -18.99
CA PHE A 36 -10.37 12.02 -18.93
C PHE A 36 -11.43 11.70 -20.00
N ASN A 37 -12.32 12.65 -20.31
CA ASN A 37 -13.39 12.45 -21.29
C ASN A 37 -12.98 12.74 -22.75
N THR A 38 -11.97 13.59 -22.97
CA THR A 38 -11.64 14.10 -24.31
C THR A 38 -10.37 13.48 -24.89
N LYS A 39 -9.45 13.04 -24.03
CA LYS A 39 -8.13 12.54 -24.43
C LYS A 39 -8.03 11.04 -24.32
N ASP A 40 -7.14 10.45 -25.11
CA ASP A 40 -6.83 9.04 -25.02
C ASP A 40 -6.16 8.70 -23.68
N HIS A 41 -6.43 7.50 -23.16
CA HIS A 41 -5.87 7.04 -21.89
C HIS A 41 -4.34 7.01 -21.85
N ALA A 42 -3.67 6.84 -22.99
CA ALA A 42 -2.22 6.89 -23.06
C ALA A 42 -1.65 8.27 -22.68
N GLU A 43 -2.43 9.36 -22.81
CA GLU A 43 -1.97 10.72 -22.46
C GLU A 43 -2.04 11.02 -20.96
N TRP A 44 -2.97 10.40 -20.22
CA TRP A 44 -3.18 10.69 -18.79
C TRP A 44 -2.86 9.51 -17.86
N ASN A 45 -2.68 8.31 -18.41
CA ASN A 45 -2.20 7.13 -17.70
C ASN A 45 -0.98 6.53 -18.41
N GLU A 46 0.08 7.31 -18.52
CA GLU A 46 1.31 6.90 -19.21
C GLU A 46 1.94 5.66 -18.54
N VAL A 47 2.28 4.66 -19.35
CA VAL A 47 2.97 3.44 -18.91
C VAL A 47 4.47 3.62 -19.16
N PRO A 48 5.35 3.31 -18.18
CA PRO A 48 6.79 3.45 -18.39
C PRO A 48 7.26 2.56 -19.55
N VAL A 49 8.06 3.14 -20.44
CA VAL A 49 8.67 2.45 -21.58
C VAL A 49 10.16 2.22 -21.38
N VAL A 50 10.69 1.22 -22.08
CA VAL A 50 12.13 0.90 -22.14
C VAL A 50 12.54 0.71 -23.59
N SER A 51 13.81 0.96 -23.91
CA SER A 51 14.31 0.80 -25.28
C SER A 51 14.80 -0.64 -25.53
N LEU A 52 14.25 -1.28 -26.57
CA LEU A 52 14.77 -2.50 -27.16
C LEU A 52 15.12 -2.23 -28.63
N ASN A 53 16.39 -2.39 -28.99
CA ASN A 53 16.86 -2.22 -30.37
C ASN A 53 16.38 -0.88 -31.02
N HIS A 54 16.52 0.23 -30.28
CA HIS A 54 16.06 1.55 -30.68
C HIS A 54 14.54 1.69 -30.89
N GLN A 55 13.74 0.76 -30.36
CA GLN A 55 12.27 0.85 -30.31
C GLN A 55 11.80 0.92 -28.87
N GLU A 56 10.76 1.70 -28.61
CA GLU A 56 10.15 1.80 -27.29
C GLU A 56 9.16 0.65 -27.10
N VAL A 57 9.27 -0.04 -25.97
CA VAL A 57 8.36 -1.09 -25.57
C VAL A 57 7.91 -0.86 -24.12
N PRO A 58 6.70 -1.29 -23.72
CA PRO A 58 6.28 -1.17 -22.32
C PRO A 58 7.23 -1.93 -21.39
N ALA A 59 7.61 -1.32 -20.26
CA ALA A 59 8.57 -1.89 -19.31
C ALA A 59 8.15 -3.27 -18.80
N THR A 60 6.85 -3.54 -18.72
CA THR A 60 6.27 -4.81 -18.25
C THR A 60 6.54 -6.00 -19.18
N THR A 61 6.87 -5.74 -20.46
CA THR A 61 7.17 -6.77 -21.46
C THR A 61 8.61 -7.29 -21.37
N VAL A 62 9.50 -6.53 -20.75
CA VAL A 62 10.91 -6.88 -20.64
C VAL A 62 11.14 -7.67 -19.37
N ASP A 63 11.51 -8.94 -19.55
CA ASP A 63 11.82 -9.85 -18.46
C ASP A 63 12.96 -10.78 -18.90
N LEU A 64 13.93 -10.99 -18.01
CA LEU A 64 14.99 -11.97 -18.23
C LEU A 64 14.57 -13.37 -17.76
N TRP A 65 13.50 -13.46 -16.96
CA TRP A 65 13.09 -14.70 -16.28
C TRP A 65 11.79 -15.23 -16.86
N ASP A 66 11.64 -16.55 -16.77
CA ASP A 66 10.39 -17.21 -17.12
C ASP A 66 9.32 -16.97 -16.05
N SER A 67 8.09 -16.76 -16.49
CA SER A 67 6.94 -16.62 -15.59
C SER A 67 6.41 -17.97 -15.11
N PHE A 68 5.89 -18.01 -13.88
CA PHE A 68 5.17 -19.18 -13.37
C PHE A 68 3.70 -19.16 -13.83
N ASP A 69 3.19 -20.31 -14.27
CA ASP A 69 1.78 -20.45 -14.63
C ASP A 69 0.86 -20.27 -13.41
N ARG A 70 0.00 -19.24 -13.51
CA ARG A 70 -1.06 -18.91 -12.55
C ARG A 70 -2.44 -18.83 -13.22
N SER A 71 -2.56 -19.34 -14.46
CA SER A 71 -3.81 -19.30 -15.22
C SER A 71 -4.90 -20.22 -14.65
N ILE A 72 -4.50 -21.29 -13.97
CA ILE A 72 -5.42 -22.29 -13.38
C ILE A 72 -5.47 -22.14 -11.85
N GLY A 73 -6.69 -22.06 -11.33
CA GLY A 73 -7.00 -21.86 -9.91
C GLY A 73 -7.31 -20.40 -9.62
N HIS A 74 -7.49 -20.07 -8.34
CA HIS A 74 -7.71 -18.67 -7.94
C HIS A 74 -6.42 -17.87 -8.03
N HIS A 75 -6.47 -16.64 -8.56
CA HIS A 75 -5.37 -15.67 -8.54
C HIS A 75 -5.90 -14.34 -7.98
N PHE A 76 -5.51 -14.01 -6.75
CA PHE A 76 -6.10 -12.90 -6.03
C PHE A 76 -5.43 -11.56 -6.36
N ASN A 77 -6.25 -10.58 -6.71
CA ASN A 77 -5.83 -9.18 -6.79
C ASN A 77 -6.68 -8.29 -5.86
N MET A 78 -6.18 -7.08 -5.65
CA MET A 78 -6.91 -6.02 -4.94
C MET A 78 -6.89 -4.75 -5.78
N SER A 79 -8.06 -4.16 -5.97
CA SER A 79 -8.24 -2.88 -6.64
C SER A 79 -8.46 -1.78 -5.61
N ILE A 80 -7.84 -0.61 -5.85
CA ILE A 80 -7.97 0.56 -4.99
C ILE A 80 -8.40 1.78 -5.83
N ASP A 81 -9.62 2.27 -5.63
CA ASP A 81 -10.07 3.52 -6.25
C ASP A 81 -9.73 4.74 -5.38
N LEU A 82 -8.82 5.57 -5.87
CA LEU A 82 -8.38 6.80 -5.20
C LEU A 82 -9.46 7.91 -5.21
N ASN A 83 -10.49 7.81 -6.05
CA ASN A 83 -11.63 8.73 -6.01
C ASN A 83 -12.55 8.44 -4.82
N ALA A 84 -12.81 7.16 -4.54
CA ALA A 84 -13.66 6.73 -3.43
C ALA A 84 -12.96 6.79 -2.06
N CYS A 85 -11.63 6.81 -2.05
CA CYS A 85 -10.82 6.89 -0.83
C CYS A 85 -10.88 8.28 -0.18
N THR A 86 -11.56 8.38 0.96
CA THR A 86 -11.66 9.61 1.76
C THR A 86 -10.67 9.68 2.91
N GLY A 87 -9.84 8.65 3.12
CA GLY A 87 -8.91 8.59 4.24
C GLY A 87 -9.54 8.27 5.61
N CYS A 88 -10.74 7.67 5.65
CA CYS A 88 -11.49 7.43 6.90
C CYS A 88 -10.82 6.51 7.94
N GLY A 89 -9.77 5.75 7.58
CA GLY A 89 -9.00 4.92 8.52
C GLY A 89 -9.65 3.59 8.95
N ALA A 90 -10.90 3.31 8.57
CA ALA A 90 -11.61 2.09 8.97
C ALA A 90 -10.87 0.80 8.55
N CYS A 91 -10.28 0.80 7.36
CA CYS A 91 -9.50 -0.33 6.84
C CYS A 91 -8.24 -0.64 7.66
N VAL A 92 -7.62 0.36 8.29
CA VAL A 92 -6.46 0.19 9.17
C VAL A 92 -6.88 -0.56 10.43
N ILE A 93 -7.95 -0.10 11.08
CA ILE A 93 -8.47 -0.70 12.31
C ILE A 93 -8.96 -2.12 12.06
N ALA A 94 -9.72 -2.34 10.99
CA ALA A 94 -10.20 -3.68 10.63
C ALA A 94 -9.05 -4.66 10.36
N CYS A 95 -7.99 -4.20 9.68
CA CYS A 95 -6.81 -5.03 9.46
C CYS A 95 -6.10 -5.37 10.77
N SER A 96 -5.93 -4.40 11.68
CA SER A 96 -5.29 -4.63 12.98
C SER A 96 -6.09 -5.58 13.87
N ALA A 97 -7.42 -5.40 13.91
CA ALA A 97 -8.33 -6.23 14.72
C ALA A 97 -8.37 -7.68 14.22
N GLU A 98 -8.49 -7.88 12.90
CA GLU A 98 -8.56 -9.22 12.31
C GLU A 98 -7.25 -9.99 12.48
N ASN A 99 -6.12 -9.31 12.35
CA ASN A 99 -4.80 -9.94 12.25
C ASN A 99 -3.98 -9.84 13.53
N ASN A 100 -4.62 -9.65 14.70
CA ASN A 100 -3.95 -9.61 16.00
C ASN A 100 -2.70 -8.71 16.03
N VAL A 101 -2.77 -7.53 15.40
CA VAL A 101 -1.64 -6.60 15.36
C VAL A 101 -1.50 -5.92 16.73
N PRO A 102 -0.32 -5.95 17.37
CA PRO A 102 -0.15 -5.43 18.71
C PRO A 102 -0.25 -3.90 18.75
N VAL A 103 -0.73 -3.38 19.88
CA VAL A 103 -0.69 -1.94 20.18
C VAL A 103 0.71 -1.56 20.64
N VAL A 104 1.27 -0.49 20.05
CA VAL A 104 2.58 0.04 20.40
C VAL A 104 2.44 1.36 21.15
N GLY A 105 3.20 1.54 22.22
CA GLY A 105 3.16 2.78 23.02
C GLY A 105 3.77 4.00 22.32
N LYS A 106 3.39 5.20 22.80
CA LYS A 106 3.81 6.51 22.24
C LYS A 106 5.32 6.63 22.02
N GLN A 107 6.14 6.15 22.96
CA GLN A 107 7.60 6.27 22.90
C GLN A 107 8.20 5.48 21.72
N GLU A 108 7.69 4.28 21.45
CA GLU A 108 8.22 3.42 20.39
C GLU A 108 7.67 3.83 19.02
N VAL A 109 6.42 4.28 18.94
CA VAL A 109 5.87 4.90 17.71
C VAL A 109 6.71 6.11 17.30
N ARG A 110 7.13 6.95 18.26
CA ARG A 110 8.02 8.09 17.98
C ARG A 110 9.38 7.68 17.41
N ARG A 111 9.85 6.48 17.69
CA ARG A 111 11.08 5.90 17.12
C ARG A 111 10.83 5.21 15.76
N SER A 112 9.67 5.46 15.14
CA SER A 112 9.24 4.86 13.88
C SER A 112 9.11 3.34 13.94
N ARG A 113 8.62 2.83 15.09
CA ARG A 113 8.38 1.40 15.32
C ARG A 113 6.88 1.11 15.46
N ASP A 114 6.06 1.74 14.64
CA ASP A 114 4.63 1.46 14.55
C ASP A 114 4.38 0.05 14.00
N MET A 115 3.26 -0.55 14.41
CA MET A 115 2.81 -1.85 13.89
C MET A 115 1.48 -1.64 13.17
N HIS A 116 1.55 -1.32 11.87
CA HIS A 116 0.41 -1.26 10.97
C HIS A 116 0.73 -1.98 9.65
N TRP A 117 -0.13 -2.91 9.25
CA TRP A 117 0.04 -3.69 8.00
C TRP A 117 -0.47 -2.97 6.75
N LEU A 118 -1.34 -2.00 6.98
CA LEU A 118 -1.93 -1.09 6.00
C LEU A 118 -1.81 0.31 6.60
N ARG A 119 -1.28 1.25 5.84
CA ARG A 119 -1.25 2.67 6.20
C ARG A 119 -2.01 3.49 5.15
N ILE A 120 -2.45 4.67 5.53
CA ILE A 120 -3.03 5.64 4.59
C ILE A 120 -2.05 6.80 4.53
N ASP A 121 -1.38 6.94 3.40
CA ASP A 121 -0.43 8.00 3.14
C ASP A 121 -1.22 9.25 2.71
N ARG A 122 -0.87 10.40 3.28
CA ARG A 122 -1.47 11.71 2.97
C ARG A 122 -0.45 12.58 2.29
N TYR A 123 -0.72 13.04 1.07
CA TYR A 123 0.17 13.93 0.35
C TYR A 123 -0.45 15.31 0.18
N TYR A 124 0.37 16.34 0.40
CA TYR A 124 0.10 17.74 0.09
C TYR A 124 0.89 18.20 -1.13
N SER A 125 0.34 19.13 -1.90
CA SER A 125 1.11 19.87 -2.91
C SER A 125 1.97 20.96 -2.26
N SER A 126 3.13 21.25 -2.85
CA SER A 126 3.99 22.36 -2.43
C SER A 126 3.57 23.67 -3.09
N GLU A 127 3.18 23.59 -4.36
CA GLU A 127 2.49 24.65 -5.10
C GLU A 127 0.95 24.49 -4.96
N ASP A 128 0.18 25.29 -5.69
CA ASP A 128 -1.29 25.27 -5.62
C ASP A 128 -1.89 23.92 -6.09
N THR A 129 -1.22 23.21 -7.00
CA THR A 129 -1.66 21.90 -7.50
C THR A 129 -0.52 20.88 -7.60
N PHE A 130 -0.86 19.58 -7.66
CA PHE A 130 0.14 18.54 -7.90
C PHE A 130 0.79 18.60 -9.29
N GLU A 131 0.12 19.19 -10.27
CA GLU A 131 0.68 19.37 -11.62
C GLU A 131 1.76 20.46 -11.60
N ASP A 132 1.54 21.54 -10.85
CA ASP A 132 2.52 22.61 -10.70
C ASP A 132 3.80 22.11 -9.99
N ASP A 133 3.67 21.17 -9.04
CA ASP A 133 4.82 20.50 -8.43
C ASP A 133 5.66 19.71 -9.47
N ASN A 134 5.00 19.08 -10.45
CA ASN A 134 5.67 18.36 -11.54
C ASN A 134 6.38 19.35 -12.48
N VAL A 135 5.69 20.41 -12.90
CA VAL A 135 6.26 21.46 -13.76
C VAL A 135 7.49 22.09 -13.11
N LYS A 136 7.42 22.45 -11.82
CA LYS A 136 8.55 23.02 -11.08
C LYS A 136 9.77 22.11 -11.11
N LYS A 137 9.56 20.81 -10.90
CA LYS A 137 10.63 19.80 -10.94
C LYS A 137 11.23 19.63 -12.33
N ASP A 138 10.39 19.59 -13.37
CA ASP A 138 10.83 19.36 -14.74
C ASP A 138 11.54 20.59 -15.34
N GLU A 139 11.25 21.79 -14.84
CA GLU A 139 11.92 23.03 -15.23
C GLU A 139 13.26 23.30 -14.52
N PHE A 140 13.70 22.43 -13.62
CA PHE A 140 14.99 22.61 -12.95
C PHE A 140 16.15 22.70 -13.94
N ASN A 141 16.98 23.72 -13.78
CA ASN A 141 18.12 23.98 -14.64
C ASN A 141 19.37 24.25 -13.80
N GLY A 142 20.34 23.33 -13.92
CA GLY A 142 21.59 23.38 -13.17
C GLY A 142 21.44 23.04 -11.69
N LEU A 143 22.54 23.19 -10.95
CA LEU A 143 22.61 22.87 -9.52
C LEU A 143 22.18 24.06 -8.63
N SER A 144 22.54 25.28 -9.03
CA SER A 144 22.38 26.52 -8.27
C SER A 144 21.75 27.63 -9.12
N GLY A 145 21.04 28.55 -8.48
CA GLY A 145 20.29 29.63 -9.13
C GLY A 145 18.80 29.53 -8.84
N ASP A 146 17.99 30.42 -9.39
CA ASP A 146 16.55 30.52 -9.09
C ASP A 146 15.76 29.28 -9.55
N LYS A 147 16.25 28.54 -10.55
CA LYS A 147 15.74 27.22 -10.97
C LYS A 147 16.70 26.06 -10.64
N GLY A 148 17.62 26.27 -9.70
CA GLY A 148 18.60 25.27 -9.33
C GLY A 148 17.97 24.11 -8.55
N SER A 149 18.34 22.87 -8.89
CA SER A 149 17.78 21.68 -8.24
C SER A 149 18.01 21.62 -6.72
N LEU A 150 19.13 22.15 -6.22
CA LEU A 150 19.45 22.11 -4.78
C LEU A 150 18.43 22.89 -3.93
N GLY A 151 18.06 24.10 -4.37
CA GLY A 151 17.06 24.93 -3.69
C GLY A 151 15.65 24.44 -3.99
N GLY A 152 15.37 24.12 -5.26
CA GLY A 152 14.05 23.70 -5.70
C GLY A 152 13.52 22.44 -5.00
N PHE A 153 14.36 21.42 -4.78
CA PHE A 153 13.95 20.26 -3.98
C PHE A 153 13.75 20.58 -2.50
N GLY A 154 14.46 21.57 -1.94
CA GLY A 154 14.23 22.03 -0.57
C GLY A 154 12.87 22.72 -0.41
N GLU A 155 12.49 23.54 -1.39
CA GLU A 155 11.19 24.23 -1.40
C GLU A 155 10.02 23.25 -1.54
N LEU A 156 10.17 22.20 -2.36
CA LEU A 156 9.13 21.19 -2.58
C LEU A 156 8.78 20.39 -1.31
N GLU A 157 9.60 20.44 -0.25
CA GLU A 157 9.30 19.79 1.03
C GLU A 157 8.25 20.56 1.84
N ASP A 158 8.14 21.88 1.60
CA ASP A 158 7.23 22.77 2.31
C ASP A 158 5.87 22.83 1.56
N PRO A 159 4.76 22.47 2.21
CA PRO A 159 3.44 22.49 1.59
C PRO A 159 2.93 23.93 1.39
N ALA A 160 2.10 24.13 0.35
CA ALA A 160 1.40 25.39 0.13
C ALA A 160 0.53 25.81 1.33
N THR A 161 0.10 27.08 1.36
CA THR A 161 -0.87 27.53 2.37
C THR A 161 -2.24 26.86 2.19
N ASN A 162 -2.65 26.64 0.94
CA ASN A 162 -3.90 25.96 0.56
C ASN A 162 -3.61 24.80 -0.41
N PRO A 163 -2.99 23.71 0.06
CA PRO A 163 -2.53 22.65 -0.82
C PRO A 163 -3.67 21.73 -1.25
N GLN A 164 -3.49 21.06 -2.40
CA GLN A 164 -4.30 19.89 -2.73
C GLN A 164 -3.92 18.72 -1.82
N VAL A 165 -4.91 17.89 -1.51
CA VAL A 165 -4.73 16.71 -0.65
C VAL A 165 -5.11 15.45 -1.41
N ALA A 166 -4.25 14.44 -1.33
CA ALA A 166 -4.53 13.09 -1.81
C ALA A 166 -4.28 12.05 -0.70
N PHE A 167 -5.13 11.01 -0.69
CA PHE A 167 -5.02 9.89 0.23
C PHE A 167 -4.76 8.61 -0.54
N GLN A 168 -3.77 7.84 -0.11
CA GLN A 168 -3.45 6.57 -0.73
C GLN A 168 -3.27 5.48 0.32
N PRO A 169 -4.13 4.46 0.36
CA PRO A 169 -3.92 3.31 1.23
C PRO A 169 -2.81 2.43 0.65
N VAL A 170 -1.75 2.23 1.42
CA VAL A 170 -0.58 1.43 1.02
C VAL A 170 -0.43 0.24 1.96
N MET A 171 -0.47 -0.97 1.39
CA MET A 171 -0.23 -2.24 2.07
C MET A 171 0.80 -3.09 1.31
N CYS A 172 1.04 -4.34 1.75
CA CYS A 172 1.81 -5.30 0.95
C CYS A 172 1.12 -5.53 -0.40
N GLN A 173 1.86 -5.32 -1.50
CA GLN A 173 1.34 -5.44 -2.86
C GLN A 173 1.39 -6.87 -3.41
N HIS A 174 1.93 -7.83 -2.64
CA HIS A 174 2.05 -9.25 -3.02
C HIS A 174 2.68 -9.46 -4.40
N CYS A 175 3.80 -8.76 -4.66
CA CYS A 175 4.58 -8.81 -5.89
C CYS A 175 4.84 -10.24 -6.40
N ASN A 176 4.74 -10.45 -7.72
CA ASN A 176 5.13 -11.70 -8.37
C ASN A 176 6.66 -11.80 -8.45
N HIS A 177 7.33 -10.71 -8.86
CA HIS A 177 8.79 -10.57 -8.78
C HIS A 177 9.13 -9.88 -7.47
N ALA A 178 8.98 -10.62 -6.36
CA ALA A 178 9.11 -10.07 -5.01
C ALA A 178 10.59 -9.94 -4.58
N PRO A 179 11.17 -8.71 -4.52
CA PRO A 179 12.56 -8.53 -4.07
C PRO A 179 12.76 -8.87 -2.59
N CYS A 180 11.67 -8.98 -1.84
CA CYS A 180 11.68 -9.34 -0.43
C CYS A 180 11.74 -10.85 -0.17
N GLU A 181 11.51 -11.69 -1.19
CA GLU A 181 11.60 -13.16 -1.07
C GLU A 181 13.03 -13.65 -1.23
N THR A 182 13.69 -13.25 -2.31
CA THR A 182 15.02 -13.76 -2.72
C THR A 182 16.14 -13.47 -1.71
N VAL A 183 15.93 -12.48 -0.83
CA VAL A 183 16.92 -12.07 0.18
C VAL A 183 16.69 -12.67 1.57
N CYS A 184 15.67 -13.52 1.74
CA CYS A 184 15.46 -14.19 3.01
C CYS A 184 16.37 -15.42 3.14
N PRO A 185 17.41 -15.42 4.00
CA PRO A 185 18.39 -16.51 4.05
C PRO A 185 17.81 -17.83 4.59
N VAL A 186 16.67 -17.76 5.29
CA VAL A 186 16.02 -18.92 5.92
C VAL A 186 14.73 -19.33 5.20
N ALA A 187 14.42 -18.72 4.06
CA ALA A 187 13.21 -18.97 3.26
C ALA A 187 11.91 -18.87 4.08
N ALA A 188 11.81 -17.86 4.95
CA ALA A 188 10.58 -17.58 5.71
C ALA A 188 9.47 -16.95 4.87
N THR A 189 9.78 -16.54 3.64
CA THR A 189 8.83 -15.95 2.70
C THR A 189 8.88 -16.73 1.39
N SER A 190 7.73 -17.10 0.88
CA SER A 190 7.57 -17.80 -0.40
C SER A 190 6.28 -17.35 -1.08
N HIS A 191 6.17 -17.62 -2.37
CA HIS A 191 4.97 -17.31 -3.13
C HIS A 191 4.04 -18.53 -3.27
N GLY A 192 2.75 -18.36 -3.03
CA GLY A 192 1.73 -19.37 -3.30
C GLY A 192 1.19 -19.28 -4.73
N ARG A 193 0.54 -20.35 -5.23
CA ARG A 193 -0.08 -20.34 -6.56
C ARG A 193 -1.19 -19.28 -6.71
N GLN A 194 -1.79 -18.87 -5.60
CA GLN A 194 -2.88 -17.89 -5.54
C GLN A 194 -2.44 -16.42 -5.64
N GLY A 195 -1.17 -16.15 -5.96
CA GLY A 195 -0.62 -14.78 -6.02
C GLY A 195 -0.22 -14.18 -4.67
N GLN A 196 -0.39 -14.92 -3.58
CA GLN A 196 -0.06 -14.44 -2.23
C GLN A 196 1.43 -14.71 -1.90
N ASN A 197 2.18 -13.67 -1.58
CA ASN A 197 3.40 -13.79 -0.76
C ASN A 197 3.03 -14.29 0.64
N GLN A 198 3.46 -15.49 1.00
CA GLN A 198 3.22 -16.12 2.30
C GLN A 198 4.37 -15.79 3.25
N MET A 199 4.05 -15.51 4.51
CA MET A 199 5.03 -15.21 5.57
C MET A 199 4.92 -16.29 6.65
N ALA A 200 5.91 -17.17 6.73
CA ALA A 200 6.03 -18.16 7.79
C ALA A 200 6.67 -17.52 9.02
N TYR A 201 5.84 -17.08 9.96
CA TYR A 201 6.29 -16.37 11.17
C TYR A 201 7.29 -17.18 12.00
N ASN A 202 7.09 -18.49 12.11
CA ASN A 202 7.94 -19.41 12.86
C ASN A 202 9.34 -19.63 12.26
N ARG A 203 9.53 -19.37 10.96
CA ARG A 203 10.81 -19.55 10.27
C ARG A 203 11.66 -18.28 10.28
N CYS A 204 11.06 -17.13 10.56
CA CYS A 204 11.75 -15.85 10.56
C CYS A 204 12.75 -15.74 11.72
N VAL A 205 14.04 -15.63 11.41
CA VAL A 205 15.11 -15.43 12.40
C VAL A 205 15.46 -13.94 12.63
N GLY A 206 14.70 -13.03 12.03
CA GLY A 206 14.80 -11.60 12.33
C GLY A 206 15.96 -10.82 11.70
N THR A 207 16.48 -11.24 10.54
CA THR A 207 17.57 -10.52 9.83
C THR A 207 17.16 -9.16 9.25
N ARG A 208 15.86 -8.90 9.07
CA ARG A 208 15.26 -7.66 8.57
C ARG A 208 15.58 -7.25 7.13
N TYR A 209 16.37 -8.02 6.39
CA TYR A 209 16.74 -7.66 5.02
C TYR A 209 15.53 -7.53 4.08
N CYS A 210 14.51 -8.38 4.26
CA CYS A 210 13.29 -8.28 3.45
C CYS A 210 12.52 -6.96 3.65
N ALA A 211 12.67 -6.27 4.78
CA ALA A 211 12.11 -4.94 5.00
C ALA A 211 12.85 -3.86 4.19
N ASN A 212 14.17 -3.98 4.08
CA ASN A 212 15.00 -3.04 3.31
C ASN A 212 14.70 -3.14 1.80
N ASN A 213 14.62 -4.37 1.27
CA ASN A 213 14.41 -4.60 -0.16
C ASN A 213 12.98 -4.33 -0.65
N CYS A 214 12.00 -4.20 0.24
CA CYS A 214 10.64 -3.86 -0.17
C CYS A 214 10.61 -2.38 -0.60
N PRO A 215 10.31 -2.04 -1.87
CA PRO A 215 10.27 -0.64 -2.31
C PRO A 215 9.19 0.16 -1.56
N TYR A 216 8.06 -0.48 -1.24
CA TYR A 216 6.93 0.15 -0.53
C TYR A 216 7.14 0.30 0.99
N LYS A 217 8.17 -0.36 1.57
CA LYS A 217 8.48 -0.33 3.02
C LYS A 217 7.27 -0.65 3.92
N VAL A 218 6.56 -1.74 3.61
CA VAL A 218 5.32 -2.20 4.29
C VAL A 218 5.50 -3.44 5.16
N ARG A 219 6.74 -3.91 5.34
CA ARG A 219 7.06 -4.95 6.32
C ARG A 219 7.31 -4.31 7.69
N ARG A 220 6.73 -4.87 8.74
CA ARG A 220 6.85 -4.38 10.13
C ARG A 220 7.57 -5.41 10.98
N PHE A 221 8.44 -4.98 11.88
CA PHE A 221 9.27 -5.87 12.68
C PHE A 221 8.86 -5.80 14.14
N ASN A 222 8.65 -6.96 14.77
CA ASN A 222 8.41 -7.03 16.21
C ASN A 222 9.71 -6.84 16.98
N TRP A 223 9.91 -5.63 17.50
CA TRP A 223 11.10 -5.28 18.29
C TRP A 223 11.09 -5.93 19.67
N PHE A 224 9.93 -5.97 20.30
CA PHE A 224 9.74 -6.51 21.63
C PHE A 224 8.77 -7.68 21.59
N LEU A 225 8.67 -8.38 22.72
CA LEU A 225 7.51 -9.22 22.96
C LEU A 225 6.40 -8.27 23.40
N TYR A 226 5.30 -8.19 22.64
CA TYR A 226 4.17 -7.29 22.96
C TYR A 226 3.07 -7.97 23.78
N SER A 227 3.04 -9.31 23.79
CA SER A 227 2.15 -10.13 24.59
C SER A 227 2.82 -10.64 25.87
N ASP A 228 2.02 -11.11 26.80
CA ASP A 228 2.39 -11.66 28.12
C ASP A 228 3.53 -10.93 28.86
N ASN A 229 3.47 -9.59 28.96
CA ASN A 229 4.45 -8.80 29.71
C ASN A 229 3.86 -7.53 30.36
N ASN A 230 4.61 -6.98 31.32
CA ASN A 230 4.22 -5.80 32.10
C ASN A 230 4.68 -4.46 31.49
N GLU A 231 5.51 -4.47 30.44
CA GLU A 231 6.00 -3.24 29.79
C GLU A 231 4.93 -2.62 28.88
N PHE A 232 4.06 -3.46 28.31
CA PHE A 232 3.00 -3.07 27.38
C PHE A 232 1.61 -3.34 27.98
N ASP A 233 1.17 -2.60 29.00
CA ASP A 233 -0.13 -2.85 29.65
C ASP A 233 -1.35 -2.47 28.77
N TYR A 234 -1.67 -3.34 27.82
CA TYR A 234 -2.80 -3.25 26.88
C TYR A 234 -3.58 -4.57 26.83
N HIS A 235 -4.55 -4.67 25.90
CA HIS A 235 -5.48 -5.81 25.79
C HIS A 235 -4.82 -7.19 25.59
N MET A 236 -3.57 -7.25 25.13
CA MET A 236 -2.84 -8.53 24.96
C MET A 236 -2.29 -9.10 26.28
N ASN A 237 -2.31 -8.34 27.38
CA ASN A 237 -1.68 -8.69 28.65
C ASN A 237 -2.66 -8.93 29.80
N ASN A 238 -3.95 -8.70 29.59
CA ASN A 238 -5.00 -9.05 30.56
C ASN A 238 -5.90 -10.18 30.04
N ASP A 239 -6.40 -11.01 30.95
CA ASP A 239 -7.15 -12.22 30.57
C ASP A 239 -8.47 -11.91 29.84
N LEU A 240 -9.12 -10.80 30.21
CA LEU A 240 -10.38 -10.37 29.56
C LEU A 240 -10.14 -9.76 28.17
N GLY A 241 -9.09 -8.97 27.98
CA GLY A 241 -8.80 -8.32 26.69
C GLY A 241 -8.27 -9.31 25.65
N LYS A 242 -7.67 -10.42 26.07
CA LYS A 242 -7.28 -11.53 25.19
C LYS A 242 -8.47 -12.15 24.46
N MET A 243 -9.70 -11.95 24.92
CA MET A 243 -10.90 -12.43 24.23
C MET A 243 -11.14 -11.76 22.86
N VAL A 244 -10.50 -10.62 22.58
CA VAL A 244 -10.58 -9.92 21.28
C VAL A 244 -9.69 -10.59 20.23
N ILE A 245 -8.71 -11.40 20.64
CA ILE A 245 -7.73 -12.02 19.76
C ILE A 245 -8.41 -13.08 18.88
N ASN A 246 -8.19 -12.99 17.58
CA ASN A 246 -8.66 -13.97 16.61
C ASN A 246 -7.89 -15.30 16.79
N PRO A 247 -8.56 -16.42 17.13
CA PRO A 247 -7.88 -17.70 17.33
C PRO A 247 -7.31 -18.30 16.05
N ASP A 248 -7.81 -17.89 14.87
CA ASP A 248 -7.37 -18.40 13.57
C ASP A 248 -6.08 -17.72 13.07
N VAL A 249 -5.60 -16.67 13.76
CA VAL A 249 -4.39 -15.92 13.38
C VAL A 249 -3.35 -16.02 14.48
N THR A 250 -2.12 -16.38 14.11
CA THR A 250 -1.00 -16.47 15.04
C THR A 250 -0.75 -15.13 15.74
N VAL A 251 -0.61 -15.13 17.06
CA VAL A 251 -0.02 -14.01 17.82
C VAL A 251 1.51 -14.13 17.72
N ARG A 252 2.18 -13.08 17.25
CA ARG A 252 3.61 -13.14 16.95
C ARG A 252 4.43 -12.85 18.19
N SER A 253 5.58 -13.53 18.29
CA SER A 253 6.60 -13.24 19.29
C SER A 253 7.58 -12.18 18.79
N ARG A 254 8.58 -11.87 19.62
CA ARG A 254 9.67 -10.94 19.28
C ARG A 254 10.50 -11.45 18.10
N GLY A 255 11.13 -10.53 17.37
CA GLY A 255 12.14 -10.88 16.38
C GLY A 255 11.60 -11.33 15.03
N VAL A 256 10.29 -11.25 14.81
CA VAL A 256 9.63 -11.73 13.59
C VAL A 256 9.09 -10.56 12.78
N ILE A 257 9.21 -10.65 11.44
CA ILE A 257 8.58 -9.71 10.51
C ILE A 257 7.12 -10.09 10.27
N GLU A 258 6.30 -9.07 10.18
CA GLU A 258 4.91 -9.13 9.77
C GLU A 258 4.67 -8.30 8.52
N LYS A 259 3.56 -8.62 7.84
CA LYS A 259 3.06 -7.89 6.68
C LYS A 259 1.59 -8.21 6.47
N CYS A 260 0.89 -7.37 5.70
CA CYS A 260 -0.39 -7.73 5.12
C CYS A 260 -0.28 -9.07 4.37
N SER A 261 -1.22 -9.98 4.60
CA SER A 261 -1.26 -11.34 4.07
C SER A 261 -2.38 -11.58 3.05
N LEU A 262 -3.12 -10.52 2.67
CA LEU A 262 -4.41 -10.63 1.96
C LEU A 262 -5.41 -11.52 2.71
N CYS A 263 -5.41 -11.45 4.05
CA CYS A 263 -6.31 -12.18 4.95
C CYS A 263 -6.42 -13.67 4.60
N ILE A 264 -5.28 -14.36 4.51
CA ILE A 264 -5.19 -15.77 4.14
C ILE A 264 -6.15 -16.67 4.94
N GLN A 265 -6.37 -16.38 6.22
CA GLN A 265 -7.32 -17.10 7.07
C GLN A 265 -8.75 -17.03 6.53
N LYS A 266 -9.17 -15.89 5.97
CA LYS A 266 -10.50 -15.70 5.38
C LYS A 266 -10.62 -16.37 4.02
N THR A 267 -9.59 -16.23 3.16
CA THR A 267 -9.63 -16.83 1.82
C THR A 267 -9.65 -18.36 1.91
N GLN A 268 -8.85 -18.95 2.80
CA GLN A 268 -8.84 -20.41 3.02
C GLN A 268 -10.16 -20.90 3.62
N LYS A 269 -10.77 -20.16 4.56
CA LYS A 269 -12.09 -20.50 5.10
C LYS A 269 -13.17 -20.50 4.01
N THR A 270 -13.18 -19.48 3.16
CA THR A 270 -14.14 -19.36 2.03
C THR A 270 -14.01 -20.55 1.08
N ILE A 271 -12.78 -20.94 0.73
CA ILE A 271 -12.52 -22.13 -0.11
C ILE A 271 -12.98 -23.42 0.58
N LEU A 272 -12.74 -23.54 1.89
CA LEU A 272 -13.15 -24.70 2.67
C LEU A 272 -14.68 -24.84 2.71
N ASP A 273 -15.39 -23.76 2.98
CA ASP A 273 -16.86 -23.76 3.08
C ASP A 273 -17.48 -24.10 1.71
N ALA A 274 -17.02 -23.49 0.62
CA ALA A 274 -17.51 -23.80 -0.72
C ALA A 274 -17.21 -25.26 -1.14
N LYS A 275 -16.04 -25.79 -0.78
CA LYS A 275 -15.69 -27.20 -1.04
C LYS A 275 -16.54 -28.16 -0.24
N ARG A 276 -16.83 -27.87 1.03
CA ARG A 276 -17.74 -28.66 1.86
C ARG A 276 -19.14 -28.70 1.26
N ASP A 277 -19.60 -27.56 0.77
CA ASP A 277 -20.95 -27.41 0.21
C ASP A 277 -21.04 -27.89 -1.26
N GLY A 278 -19.93 -28.35 -1.86
CA GLY A 278 -19.89 -28.90 -3.22
C GLY A 278 -20.20 -27.87 -4.32
N ARG A 279 -19.98 -26.58 -4.05
CA ARG A 279 -20.32 -25.48 -4.97
C ARG A 279 -19.08 -24.67 -5.37
N ALA A 280 -19.19 -23.97 -6.50
CA ALA A 280 -18.24 -22.92 -6.84
C ALA A 280 -18.41 -21.72 -5.90
N ILE A 281 -17.30 -21.00 -5.70
CA ILE A 281 -17.28 -19.73 -4.98
C ILE A 281 -17.85 -18.66 -5.92
N LYS A 282 -18.75 -17.83 -5.41
CA LYS A 282 -19.29 -16.70 -6.17
C LYS A 282 -18.47 -15.44 -5.93
N ASP A 283 -18.56 -14.50 -6.86
CA ASP A 283 -17.99 -13.18 -6.66
C ASP A 283 -18.57 -12.50 -5.40
N GLY A 284 -17.74 -11.71 -4.73
CA GLY A 284 -18.06 -11.06 -3.46
C GLY A 284 -17.98 -11.95 -2.21
N GLU A 285 -17.85 -13.29 -2.33
CA GLU A 285 -17.57 -14.16 -1.17
C GLU A 285 -16.13 -14.00 -0.68
N PHE A 286 -15.19 -13.73 -1.58
CA PHE A 286 -13.83 -13.40 -1.20
C PHE A 286 -13.76 -11.98 -0.65
N GLN A 287 -13.63 -11.85 0.66
CA GLN A 287 -13.47 -10.56 1.31
C GLN A 287 -12.30 -10.56 2.30
N THR A 288 -11.52 -9.47 2.26
CA THR A 288 -10.52 -9.15 3.26
C THR A 288 -11.14 -8.28 4.36
N ALA A 289 -10.48 -8.19 5.51
CA ALA A 289 -10.93 -7.27 6.56
C ALA A 289 -10.93 -5.80 6.09
N CYS A 290 -9.97 -5.39 5.25
CA CYS A 290 -9.90 -4.03 4.76
C CYS A 290 -10.92 -3.72 3.66
N SER A 291 -11.24 -4.67 2.77
CA SER A 291 -12.29 -4.48 1.75
C SER A 291 -13.69 -4.45 2.39
N MET A 292 -13.97 -5.40 3.31
CA MET A 292 -15.26 -5.48 3.99
C MET A 292 -15.56 -4.27 4.89
N ALA A 293 -14.53 -3.65 5.47
CA ALA A 293 -14.69 -2.45 6.31
C ALA A 293 -14.75 -1.14 5.50
N CYS A 294 -14.54 -1.19 4.18
CA CYS A 294 -14.52 0.00 3.34
C CYS A 294 -15.95 0.41 2.95
N SER A 295 -16.51 1.39 3.64
CA SER A 295 -17.90 1.85 3.42
C SER A 295 -18.16 2.39 2.01
N ASN A 296 -17.15 3.00 1.38
CA ASN A 296 -17.27 3.66 0.09
C ASN A 296 -16.97 2.73 -1.10
N GLY A 297 -16.61 1.46 -0.86
CA GLY A 297 -16.20 0.55 -1.93
C GLY A 297 -14.84 0.87 -2.57
N ALA A 298 -13.99 1.66 -1.90
CA ALA A 298 -12.68 2.05 -2.44
C ALA A 298 -11.69 0.88 -2.56
N ILE A 299 -11.85 -0.19 -1.76
CA ILE A 299 -10.99 -1.37 -1.80
C ILE A 299 -11.84 -2.58 -2.20
N VAL A 300 -11.57 -3.12 -3.39
CA VAL A 300 -12.25 -4.33 -3.91
C VAL A 300 -11.24 -5.46 -3.97
N PHE A 301 -11.60 -6.65 -3.48
CA PHE A 301 -10.74 -7.82 -3.45
C PHE A 301 -11.48 -9.01 -4.07
N GLY A 302 -10.77 -9.84 -4.85
CA GLY A 302 -11.41 -10.91 -5.60
C GLY A 302 -10.42 -11.73 -6.42
N ASP A 303 -10.97 -12.68 -7.17
CA ASP A 303 -10.24 -13.60 -8.04
C ASP A 303 -10.27 -13.12 -9.50
N VAL A 304 -9.10 -12.81 -10.05
CA VAL A 304 -8.97 -12.30 -11.43
C VAL A 304 -9.13 -13.38 -12.49
N ASN A 305 -8.96 -14.65 -12.11
CA ASN A 305 -9.17 -15.75 -13.04
C ASN A 305 -10.67 -16.00 -13.29
N ASP A 306 -11.55 -15.55 -12.38
CA ASP A 306 -12.98 -15.41 -12.65
C ASP A 306 -13.24 -14.13 -13.46
N LYS A 307 -13.50 -14.31 -14.76
CA LYS A 307 -13.76 -13.22 -15.70
C LYS A 307 -15.06 -12.46 -15.45
N SER A 308 -15.95 -13.01 -14.63
CA SER A 308 -17.19 -12.34 -14.23
C SER A 308 -17.08 -11.54 -12.93
N SER A 309 -15.91 -11.56 -12.27
CA SER A 309 -15.69 -10.83 -11.02
C SER A 309 -15.51 -9.34 -11.23
N GLU A 310 -15.95 -8.56 -10.24
CA GLU A 310 -15.76 -7.10 -10.21
C GLU A 310 -14.27 -6.71 -10.35
N VAL A 311 -13.36 -7.46 -9.71
CA VAL A 311 -11.92 -7.17 -9.79
C VAL A 311 -11.35 -7.44 -11.17
N ALA A 312 -11.85 -8.43 -11.89
CA ALA A 312 -11.43 -8.69 -13.27
C ALA A 312 -11.86 -7.54 -14.20
N GLU A 313 -13.08 -7.02 -14.05
CA GLU A 313 -13.56 -5.85 -14.79
C GLU A 313 -12.72 -4.60 -14.47
N LEU A 314 -12.49 -4.32 -13.18
CA LEU A 314 -11.67 -3.20 -12.74
C LEU A 314 -10.21 -3.28 -13.21
N LYS A 315 -9.69 -4.47 -13.46
CA LYS A 315 -8.33 -4.66 -13.96
C LYS A 315 -8.19 -4.25 -15.43
N GLU A 316 -9.24 -4.40 -16.23
CA GLU A 316 -9.26 -4.04 -17.65
C GLU A 316 -9.66 -2.57 -17.89
N SER A 317 -9.89 -1.80 -16.82
CA SER A 317 -10.20 -0.36 -16.88
C SER A 317 -9.00 0.45 -17.35
N ASP A 318 -9.26 1.46 -18.20
CA ASP A 318 -8.25 2.42 -18.68
C ASP A 318 -7.58 3.21 -17.53
N ARG A 319 -8.25 3.31 -16.37
CA ARG A 319 -7.72 3.98 -15.18
C ARG A 319 -6.71 3.15 -14.40
N MET A 320 -6.55 1.87 -14.71
CA MET A 320 -5.73 0.96 -13.94
C MET A 320 -4.25 1.31 -14.06
N TYR A 321 -3.55 1.38 -12.93
CA TYR A 321 -2.09 1.47 -12.89
C TYR A 321 -1.51 0.77 -11.66
N HIS A 322 -0.25 0.33 -11.75
CA HIS A 322 0.49 -0.20 -10.62
C HIS A 322 1.48 0.84 -10.06
N LEU A 323 1.76 0.73 -8.76
CA LEU A 323 2.79 1.58 -8.14
C LEU A 323 4.18 1.11 -8.52
N LEU A 324 5.00 2.06 -8.99
CA LEU A 324 6.40 1.85 -9.31
C LEU A 324 6.61 0.75 -10.37
N GLU A 325 5.86 0.84 -11.47
CA GLU A 325 5.97 -0.09 -12.61
C GLU A 325 7.38 -0.17 -13.19
N SER A 326 8.11 0.95 -13.17
CA SER A 326 9.51 1.04 -13.59
C SER A 326 10.46 0.10 -12.83
N VAL A 327 10.09 -0.34 -11.62
CA VAL A 327 10.88 -1.28 -10.81
C VAL A 327 10.68 -2.73 -11.26
N GLY A 328 9.59 -3.04 -11.97
CA GLY A 328 9.35 -4.39 -12.51
C GLY A 328 8.93 -5.45 -11.48
N THR A 329 8.39 -5.07 -10.32
CA THR A 329 8.00 -6.05 -9.26
C THR A 329 6.72 -6.84 -9.56
N LYS A 330 5.95 -6.44 -10.58
CA LYS A 330 4.66 -7.04 -10.98
C LYS A 330 3.70 -7.24 -9.78
N PRO A 331 3.23 -6.16 -9.13
CA PRO A 331 2.33 -6.24 -7.97
C PRO A 331 0.93 -6.79 -8.33
N ASN A 332 0.28 -7.46 -7.37
CA ASN A 332 -1.11 -7.94 -7.52
C ASN A 332 -2.16 -6.94 -7.01
N VAL A 333 -1.69 -5.81 -6.47
CA VAL A 333 -2.54 -4.68 -6.09
C VAL A 333 -2.37 -3.59 -7.14
N PHE A 334 -3.48 -3.01 -7.57
CA PHE A 334 -3.52 -1.93 -8.55
C PHE A 334 -4.42 -0.80 -8.08
N TYR A 335 -4.12 0.40 -8.55
CA TYR A 335 -4.79 1.63 -8.20
C TYR A 335 -5.47 2.19 -9.44
N HIS A 336 -6.47 3.03 -9.23
CA HIS A 336 -7.09 3.79 -10.32
C HIS A 336 -6.67 5.24 -10.27
N VAL A 337 -6.35 5.81 -11.45
CA VAL A 337 -6.04 7.24 -11.62
C VAL A 337 -7.11 8.08 -10.96
N LYS A 338 -6.69 9.08 -10.18
CA LYS A 338 -7.62 10.01 -9.52
C LYS A 338 -8.14 11.01 -10.56
N VAL A 339 -9.46 11.11 -10.69
CA VAL A 339 -10.09 12.04 -11.63
C VAL A 339 -10.74 13.15 -10.82
N ARG A 340 -10.23 14.37 -10.93
CA ARG A 340 -10.78 15.55 -10.25
C ARG A 340 -11.67 16.33 -11.20
N ASN A 341 -12.85 16.74 -10.70
CA ASN A 341 -13.67 17.72 -11.41
C ASN A 341 -13.29 19.11 -10.90
N THR A 342 -12.57 19.87 -11.73
CA THR A 342 -12.05 21.19 -11.41
C THR A 342 -12.91 22.34 -11.94
N ASN A 343 -14.01 22.05 -12.64
CA ASN A 343 -14.93 23.10 -13.06
C ASN A 343 -15.57 23.75 -11.83
N GLU A 344 -15.36 25.05 -11.66
CA GLU A 344 -16.17 25.89 -10.78
C GLU A 344 -17.63 25.71 -11.19
N ALA A 345 -18.46 25.20 -10.27
CA ALA A 345 -19.89 25.04 -10.46
C ALA A 345 -20.63 26.38 -10.36
#